data_AF-A0A6N7L2Q0-F1
#
_entry.id   AF-A0A6N7L2Q0-F1
#
_cell.length_a   1.000
_cell.length_b   1.000
_cell.length_c   1.000
_cell.angle_alpha   90.00
_cell.angle_beta   90.00
_cell.angle_gamma   90.00
#
_symmetry.space_group_name_H-M   'P 1'
#
loop_
_entity.id
_entity.type
_entity.pdbx_description
1 polymer ?
#
loop_
_entity_poly.entity_id
_entity_poly.type
_entity_poly.pdbx_seq_one_letter_code
_entity_poly.pdbx_strand_id
1 'polypeptide(L)' 'MFAIERDARIAVLRKTHYERSQTLVNVPVGTRSHGRLLVECEDISDEIDRLKRCINIPRSVAMTVPVLLAVLVLALVS' A
#
# COMPACT_ATOMS: atom_id res chain seq x y z
N MET A 1 4.00 2.20 -15.37
CA MET A 1 5.28 2.34 -14.63
C MET A 1 5.06 2.40 -13.12
N PHE A 2 4.24 3.31 -12.60
CA PHE A 2 3.91 3.44 -11.16
C PHE A 2 3.48 2.14 -10.45
N ALA A 3 2.78 1.23 -11.14
CA ALA A 3 2.35 -0.02 -10.52
C ALA A 3 3.51 -1.00 -10.24
N ILE A 4 4.50 -1.08 -11.14
CA ILE A 4 5.65 -1.98 -11.02
C ILE A 4 6.58 -1.49 -9.91
N GLU A 5 6.83 -0.18 -9.84
CA GLU A 5 7.63 0.43 -8.79
C GLU A 5 7.01 0.26 -7.40
N ARG A 6 5.69 0.39 -7.30
CA ARG A 6 4.94 0.12 -6.07
C ARG A 6 5.04 -1.34 -5.64
N ASP A 7 4.85 -2.28 -6.57
CA ASP A 7 4.89 -3.71 -6.25
C ASP A 7 6.31 -4.14 -5.84
N ALA A 8 7.34 -3.58 -6.47
CA ALA A 8 8.72 -3.73 -6.03
C ALA A 8 8.92 -3.17 -4.61
N ARG A 9 8.39 -1.98 -4.30
CA ARG A 9 8.45 -1.40 -2.95
C ARG A 9 7.71 -2.24 -1.91
N ILE A 10 6.54 -2.77 -2.23
CA ILE A 10 5.80 -3.70 -1.35
C ILE A 10 6.61 -4.98 -1.12
N ALA A 11 7.25 -5.52 -2.16
CA ALA A 11 8.09 -6.72 -2.03
C ALA A 11 9.29 -6.48 -1.10
N VAL A 12 9.96 -5.33 -1.22
CA VAL A 12 11.04 -4.91 -0.32
C VAL A 12 10.55 -4.79 1.11
N LEU A 13 9.45 -4.07 1.34
CA LEU A 13 8.88 -3.88 2.69
C LEU A 13 8.48 -5.21 3.32
N ARG A 14 7.90 -6.14 2.55
CA ARG A 14 7.57 -7.50 3.05
C ARG A 14 8.81 -8.28 3.47
N LYS A 15 9.89 -8.19 2.69
CA LYS A 15 11.17 -8.82 3.05
C LYS A 15 11.72 -8.23 4.34
N THR A 16 11.73 -6.90 4.47
CA THR A 16 12.19 -6.23 5.70
C THR A 16 11.31 -6.57 6.90
N HIS A 17 9.99 -6.60 6.74
CA HIS A 17 9.07 -7.02 7.80
C HIS A 17 9.39 -8.42 8.29
N TYR A 18 9.63 -9.36 7.37
CA TYR A 18 10.00 -10.73 7.71
C TYR A 18 11.30 -10.78 8.51
N GLU A 19 12.36 -10.12 8.05
CA GLU A 19 13.65 -10.06 8.76
C GLU A 19 13.53 -9.45 10.18
N ARG A 20 12.73 -8.39 10.32
CA ARG A 20 12.47 -7.75 11.63
C ARG A 20 11.65 -8.64 12.54
N SER A 21 10.62 -9.31 12.02
CA SER A 21 9.80 -10.25 12.79
C SER A 21 10.61 -11.47 13.28
N GLN A 22 11.53 -11.99 12.45
CA GLN A 22 12.46 -13.03 12.88
C GLN A 22 13.39 -12.54 13.99
N THR A 23 13.83 -11.29 13.90
CA THR A 23 14.65 -10.69 14.97
C THR A 23 13.83 -10.55 16.26
N LEU A 24 12.58 -10.06 16.17
CA LEU A 24 11.68 -9.83 17.30
C LEU A 24 11.44 -11.11 18.11
N VAL A 25 11.25 -12.26 17.45
CA VAL A 25 11.07 -13.58 18.10
C VAL A 25 12.25 -13.95 19.00
N ASN A 26 13.46 -13.48 18.67
CA ASN A 26 14.68 -13.76 19.43
C ASN A 26 14.96 -12.71 20.53
N VAL A 27 14.15 -11.65 20.63
CA VAL A 27 14.34 -10.59 21.63
C VAL A 27 13.38 -10.81 22.81
N PRO A 28 13.89 -10.85 24.05
CA PRO A 28 13.05 -11.05 25.23
C PRO A 28 11.92 -10.01 25.36
N VAL A 29 10.70 -10.51 25.57
CA VAL A 29 9.50 -9.70 25.78
C VAL A 29 9.69 -8.80 27.01
N GLY A 30 9.16 -7.58 26.94
CA GLY A 30 9.25 -6.59 28.03
C GLY A 30 10.54 -5.76 28.02
N THR A 31 11.50 -6.08 27.14
CA THR A 31 12.67 -5.22 26.93
C THR A 31 12.33 -4.03 26.02
N ARG A 32 13.06 -2.92 26.21
CA ARG A 32 12.94 -1.75 25.32
C ARG A 32 13.20 -2.10 23.86
N SER A 33 14.14 -3.01 23.60
CA SER A 33 14.47 -3.48 22.26
C SER A 33 13.32 -4.25 21.62
N HIS A 34 12.60 -5.07 22.40
CA HIS A 34 11.41 -5.78 21.92
C HIS A 34 10.31 -4.80 21.53
N GLY A 35 10.00 -3.83 22.41
CA GLY A 35 8.98 -2.81 22.12
C GLY A 35 9.32 -1.99 20.87
N ARG A 36 10.58 -1.62 20.68
CA ARG A 36 11.03 -0.90 19.48
C ARG A 36 10.87 -1.74 18.21
N LEU A 37 11.29 -3.00 18.22
CA LEU A 37 11.17 -3.88 17.06
C LEU A 37 9.71 -4.18 16.71
N LEU A 38 8.84 -4.25 17.73
CA LEU A 38 7.40 -4.44 17.55
C LEU A 38 6.79 -3.23 16.82
N VAL A 39 7.10 -2.01 17.27
CA VAL A 39 6.68 -0.77 16.60
C VAL A 39 7.23 -0.72 15.16
N GLU A 40 8.50 -1.07 14.95
CA GLU A 40 9.08 -1.11 13.60
C GLU A 40 8.34 -2.10 12.67
N CYS A 41 7.87 -3.25 13.19
CA CYS A 41 7.07 -4.19 12.41
C CYS A 41 5.67 -3.66 12.10
N GLU A 42 5.03 -2.99 13.05
CA GLU A 42 3.72 -2.34 12.88
C GLU A 42 3.79 -1.23 11.83
N ASP A 43 4.78 -0.34 11.93
CA ASP A 43 5.00 0.75 10.97
C ASP A 43 5.18 0.23 9.53
N ILE A 44 5.96 -0.85 9.36
CA ILE A 44 6.15 -1.47 8.03
C ILE A 44 4.84 -2.06 7.51
N SER A 45 4.05 -2.70 8.37
CA SER A 45 2.76 -3.28 8.00
C SER A 45 1.76 -2.19 7.57
N ASP A 46 1.72 -1.08 8.29
CA ASP A 46 0.87 0.06 7.98
C ASP A 46 1.23 0.72 6.63
N GLU A 47 2.53 0.86 6.35
CA GLU A 47 3.00 1.40 5.07
C GLU A 47 2.68 0.46 3.91
N ILE A 48 2.80 -0.86 4.08
CA ILE A 48 2.35 -1.85 3.08
C ILE A 48 0.86 -1.67 2.79
N ASP A 49 0.03 -1.55 3.83
CA ASP A 49 -1.41 -1.40 3.65
C ASP A 49 -1.80 -0.04 3.06
N ARG A 50 -1.06 1.02 3.37
CA ARG A 50 -1.18 2.31 2.69
C ARG A 50 -0.88 2.17 1.20
N LEU A 51 0.20 1.52 0.82
CA LEU A 51 0.57 1.30 -0.59
C LEU A 51 -0.46 0.43 -1.32
N LYS A 52 -1.06 -0.57 -0.65
CA LYS A 52 -2.18 -1.34 -1.22
C LYS A 52 -3.44 -0.50 -1.36
N ARG A 53 -3.79 0.34 -0.38
CA ARG A 53 -5.00 1.19 -0.43
C ARG A 53 -4.96 2.21 -1.56
N CYS A 54 -3.78 2.65 -1.99
CA CYS A 54 -3.62 3.46 -3.21
C CYS A 54 -4.11 2.75 -4.49
N ILE A 55 -4.42 1.44 -4.46
CA ILE A 55 -5.03 0.68 -5.57
C ILE A 55 -6.57 0.82 -5.58
N ASN A 56 -7.20 1.18 -4.46
CA ASN A 56 -8.67 1.19 -4.32
C ASN A 56 -9.38 2.41 -4.94
N ILE A 57 -8.74 3.16 -5.85
CA ILE A 57 -9.51 3.93 -6.83
C ILE A 57 -9.87 2.92 -7.92
N PRO A 58 -11.13 2.44 -8.00
CA PRO A 58 -11.49 1.44 -8.98
C PRO A 58 -11.19 2.01 -10.37
N ARG A 59 -10.43 1.29 -11.19
CA ARG A 59 -10.23 1.67 -12.60
C ARG A 59 -11.56 1.89 -13.33
N SER A 60 -12.63 1.24 -12.88
CA SER A 60 -14.00 1.48 -13.36
C SER A 60 -14.47 2.91 -13.08
N VAL A 61 -14.19 3.49 -11.90
CA VAL A 61 -14.51 4.90 -11.58
C VAL A 61 -13.64 5.85 -12.39
N ALA A 62 -12.34 5.54 -12.54
CA ALA A 62 -11.41 6.38 -13.32
C ALA A 62 -11.76 6.43 -14.83
N MET A 63 -12.39 5.38 -15.38
CA MET A 63 -12.79 5.32 -16.79
C MET A 63 -14.25 5.75 -17.03
N THR A 64 -15.13 5.67 -16.03
CA THR A 64 -16.55 6.06 -16.20
C THR A 64 -16.77 7.57 -16.19
N VAL A 65 -16.00 8.32 -15.40
CA VAL A 65 -16.10 9.80 -15.37
C VAL A 65 -15.80 10.44 -16.74
N PRO A 66 -14.69 10.12 -17.44
CA PRO A 66 -14.44 10.72 -18.75
C PRO A 66 -15.41 10.24 -19.83
N VAL A 67 -15.90 8.99 -19.75
CA VAL A 67 -16.88 8.46 -20.72
C VAL A 67 -18.25 9.13 -20.56
N LEU A 68 -18.72 9.30 -19.32
CA LEU A 68 -19.97 10.03 -19.04
C LEU A 68 -19.89 11.50 -19.47
N LEU A 69 -18.75 12.17 -19.23
CA LEU A 69 -18.49 13.52 -19.71
C LEU A 69 -18.50 13.61 -21.25
N ALA A 70 -17.87 12.66 -21.94
CA ALA A 70 -17.84 12.63 -23.40
C ALA A 70 -19.25 12.42 -24.00
N VAL A 71 -20.06 11.54 -23.41
CA VAL A 71 -21.45 11.32 -23.84
C VAL A 71 -22.30 12.56 -23.60
N LEU A 72 -22.15 13.22 -22.45
CA LEU A 72 -22.89 14.44 -22.13
C LEU A 72 -22.55 15.58 -23.10
N VAL A 73 -21.27 15.75 -23.46
CA VAL A 73 -20.83 16.76 -24.44
C VAL A 73 -21.39 16.46 -25.83
N LEU A 74 -21.37 15.20 -26.28
CA LEU A 74 -21.97 14.82 -27.57
C LEU A 74 -23.49 15.11 -27.61
N ALA A 75 -24.18 14.86 -26.50
CA ALA A 75 -25.63 15.09 -26.39
C ALA A 75 -26.01 16.58 -26.33
N LEU A 76 -25.08 17.47 -25.95
CA LEU A 76 -25.30 18.93 -25.92
C LEU A 76 -24.97 19.63 -27.24
N VAL A 77 -24.22 18.96 -28.12
CA VAL A 77 -23.78 19.50 -29.43
C VAL A 77 -24.58 18.90 -30.60
N SER A 78 -25.46 17.94 -30.33
CA SER A 78 -26.43 17.37 -31.29
C SER A 78 -27.79 18.02 -31.13
#